data_AF-A0AAJ1J6S7-F1
#
_entry.id   AF-A0AAJ1J6S7-F1
#
_cell.length_a   1.000
_cell.length_b   1.000
_cell.length_c   1.000
_cell.angle_alpha   90.00
_cell.angle_beta   90.00
_cell.angle_gamma   90.00
#
_symmetry.space_group_name_H-M   'P 1'
#
loop_
_entity.id
_entity.type
_entity.pdbx_description
1 polymer ?
#
loop_
_entity_poly.entity_id
_entity_poly.type
_entity_poly.pdbx_seq_one_letter_code
_entity_poly.pdbx_strand_id
1 'polypeptide(L)'
;MSGKASDGPRGFFGTLKVIQNKIDIKNMSNFYWNSPNFLSLSFRIPSDKGQGEPNRVTPSFQGNFYVTVDNVTYDLDTPYDSYERIGKRTYNARYNSEGALKLSTILKQTGQTKRFYCNWR
;
A
#
# COMPACT_ATOMS: atom_id res chain seq x y z
N MET A 1 18.71 -5.35 32.54
CA MET A 1 17.85 -6.36 31.87
C MET A 1 17.25 -5.72 30.64
N SER A 2 17.77 -6.05 29.45
CA SER A 2 17.26 -5.55 28.17
C SER A 2 16.37 -6.63 27.56
N GLY A 3 15.05 -6.39 27.57
CA GLY A 3 14.08 -7.26 26.94
C GLY A 3 14.17 -7.10 25.43
N LYS A 4 14.75 -8.09 24.75
CA LYS A 4 14.63 -8.20 23.29
C LYS A 4 13.16 -8.44 22.96
N ALA A 5 12.51 -7.45 22.35
CA ALA A 5 11.27 -7.70 21.63
C ALA A 5 11.56 -8.73 20.54
N SER A 6 10.88 -9.86 20.60
CA SER A 6 10.97 -10.94 19.62
C SER A 6 10.37 -10.48 18.30
N ASP A 7 11.22 -9.97 17.41
CA ASP A 7 10.91 -9.91 15.98
C ASP A 7 10.88 -11.35 15.47
N GLY A 8 9.72 -12.02 15.62
CA GLY A 8 9.44 -13.25 14.88
C GLY A 8 9.65 -13.03 13.38
N PRO A 9 9.92 -14.08 12.59
CA PRO A 9 10.20 -13.92 11.16
C PRO A 9 9.06 -13.16 10.50
N ARG A 10 9.31 -11.91 10.09
CA ARG A 10 8.39 -11.17 9.24
C ARG A 10 8.27 -12.00 7.98
N GLY A 11 7.12 -12.65 7.79
CA GLY A 11 6.91 -13.57 6.67
C GLY A 11 7.36 -12.94 5.36
N PHE A 12 7.94 -13.74 4.48
CA PHE A 12 8.38 -13.26 3.17
C PHE A 12 7.16 -12.75 2.39
N PHE A 13 7.07 -11.43 2.24
CA PHE A 13 6.18 -10.82 1.26
C PHE A 13 6.81 -11.09 -0.11
N GLY A 14 6.04 -11.59 -1.07
CA GLY A 14 6.53 -11.87 -2.42
C GLY A 14 7.16 -10.65 -3.09
N THR A 15 7.80 -10.84 -4.25
CA THR A 15 8.43 -9.75 -4.98
C THR A 15 7.38 -8.91 -5.74
N LEU A 16 7.34 -7.60 -5.49
CA LEU A 16 6.55 -6.65 -6.27
C LEU A 16 7.39 -6.08 -7.43
N LYS A 17 6.90 -6.23 -8.67
CA LYS A 17 7.54 -5.66 -9.87
C LYS A 17 6.57 -4.72 -10.59
N VAL A 18 6.92 -3.45 -10.71
CA VAL A 18 6.15 -2.46 -11.48
C VAL A 18 6.40 -2.70 -12.98
N ILE A 19 5.34 -2.99 -13.73
CA ILE A 19 5.43 -3.24 -15.18
C ILE A 19 5.11 -1.97 -15.99
N GLN A 20 4.14 -1.19 -15.52
CA GLN A 20 3.73 0.07 -16.12
C GLN A 20 3.28 1.02 -15.01
N ASN A 21 3.60 2.30 -15.17
CA ASN A 21 3.14 3.35 -14.28
C ASN A 21 2.83 4.61 -15.10
N LYS A 22 1.66 5.21 -14.86
CA LYS A 22 1.16 6.41 -15.56
C LYS A 22 1.04 7.63 -14.65
N ILE A 23 1.28 7.46 -13.35
CA ILE A 23 1.21 8.52 -12.35
C ILE A 23 2.59 8.78 -11.77
N ASP A 24 2.81 9.91 -11.11
CA ASP A 24 4.13 10.30 -10.59
C ASP A 24 4.51 9.56 -9.29
N ILE A 25 4.33 8.23 -9.28
CA ILE A 25 4.79 7.31 -8.24
C ILE A 25 5.94 6.50 -8.80
N LYS A 26 7.17 7.01 -8.69
CA LYS A 26 8.34 6.34 -9.28
C LYS A 26 8.56 4.93 -8.76
N ASN A 27 8.27 4.70 -7.47
CA ASN A 27 8.44 3.40 -6.84
C ASN A 27 7.35 3.12 -5.81
N MET A 28 6.82 1.90 -5.82
CA MET A 28 5.97 1.36 -4.77
C MET A 28 6.77 0.28 -4.05
N SER A 29 7.14 0.55 -2.80
CA SER A 29 8.01 -0.39 -2.06
C SER A 29 7.22 -1.56 -1.48
N ASN A 30 6.00 -1.31 -1.01
CA ASN A 30 5.16 -2.31 -0.36
C ASN A 30 3.70 -2.18 -0.82
N PHE A 31 3.06 -3.34 -1.00
CA PHE A 31 1.62 -3.49 -1.24
C PHE A 31 1.17 -4.77 -0.52
N TYR A 32 0.58 -4.64 0.67
CA TYR A 32 0.27 -5.80 1.51
C TYR A 32 -0.94 -5.55 2.42
N TRP A 33 -1.62 -6.65 2.76
CA TRP A 33 -2.63 -6.67 3.81
C TRP A 33 -1.95 -6.79 5.18
N ASN A 34 -2.17 -5.80 6.03
CA ASN A 34 -1.71 -5.82 7.42
C ASN A 34 -2.79 -6.52 8.27
N SER A 35 -2.40 -7.50 9.08
CA SER A 35 -3.28 -8.29 9.96
C SER A 35 -2.41 -9.04 10.96
N PRO A 36 -2.84 -9.25 12.22
CA PRO A 36 -4.09 -8.77 12.83
C PRO A 36 -4.03 -7.31 13.31
N ASN A 37 -2.84 -6.71 13.38
CA ASN A 37 -2.63 -5.44 14.09
C ASN A 37 -3.35 -4.24 13.45
N PHE A 38 -3.55 -4.23 12.13
CA PHE A 38 -4.32 -3.21 11.43
C PHE A 38 -4.91 -3.79 10.15
N LEU A 39 -6.19 -4.17 10.13
CA LEU A 39 -6.89 -4.70 8.94
C LEU A 39 -6.93 -3.65 7.81
N SER A 40 -5.81 -3.54 7.09
CA SER A 40 -5.59 -2.45 6.15
C SER A 40 -4.65 -2.84 5.03
N LEU A 41 -4.98 -2.40 3.82
CA LEU A 41 -4.06 -2.43 2.70
C LEU A 41 -3.12 -1.24 2.80
N SER A 42 -1.81 -1.48 2.85
CA SER A 42 -0.82 -0.42 3.01
C SER A 42 0.05 -0.24 1.77
N PHE A 43 0.24 1.02 1.37
CA PHE A 43 1.23 1.44 0.39
C PHE A 43 2.40 2.13 1.07
N ARG A 44 3.59 2.03 0.47
CA ARG A 44 4.73 2.86 0.84
C ARG A 44 5.41 3.43 -0.40
N ILE A 45 5.36 4.76 -0.53
CA ILE A 45 5.87 5.50 -1.69
C ILE A 45 6.97 6.46 -1.25
N PRO A 46 8.19 6.38 -1.81
CA PRO A 46 9.24 7.37 -1.57
C PRO A 46 8.83 8.76 -2.09
N SER A 47 9.12 9.79 -1.30
CA SER A 47 8.94 11.20 -1.66
C SER A 47 10.26 11.76 -2.18
N ASP A 48 10.21 12.40 -3.35
CA ASP A 48 11.37 13.05 -3.99
C ASP A 48 11.73 14.42 -3.38
N LYS A 49 11.04 14.84 -2.31
CA LYS A 49 11.17 16.20 -1.75
C LYS A 49 12.48 16.45 -1.00
N GLY A 50 12.92 17.71 -1.04
CA GLY A 50 13.94 18.28 -0.16
C GLY A 50 13.47 18.38 1.30
N GLN A 51 14.40 18.51 2.26
CA GLN A 51 14.01 18.75 3.66
C GLN A 51 13.29 20.10 3.78
N GLY A 52 12.14 20.15 4.47
CA GLY A 52 11.44 21.40 4.79
C GLY A 52 10.33 21.83 3.83
N GLU A 53 10.07 21.08 2.74
CA GLU A 53 8.96 21.41 1.84
C GLU A 53 7.59 20.97 2.41
N PRO A 54 6.55 21.82 2.32
CA PRO A 54 5.23 21.51 2.84
C PRO A 54 4.60 20.26 2.20
N ASN A 55 3.90 19.50 3.03
CA ASN A 55 3.16 18.29 2.67
C ASN A 55 2.18 18.61 1.53
N ARG A 56 2.37 17.95 0.39
CA ARG A 56 1.37 17.86 -0.66
C ARG A 56 1.27 16.37 -0.93
N VAL A 57 0.29 15.75 -0.29
CA VAL A 57 -0.19 14.45 -0.73
C VAL A 57 -0.53 14.63 -2.21
N THR A 58 0.03 13.80 -3.09
CA THR A 58 -0.33 13.87 -4.51
C THR A 58 -1.85 13.77 -4.57
N PRO A 59 -2.58 14.72 -5.20
CA PRO A 59 -4.04 14.76 -5.19
C PRO A 59 -4.69 13.42 -5.57
N SER A 60 -3.98 12.59 -6.35
CA SER A 60 -4.34 11.21 -6.66
C SER A 60 -4.70 10.35 -5.43
N PHE A 61 -4.10 10.55 -4.25
CA PHE A 61 -4.45 9.74 -3.07
C PHE A 61 -5.66 10.23 -2.27
N GLN A 62 -6.28 11.33 -2.71
CA GLN A 62 -7.50 11.85 -2.07
C GLN A 62 -8.78 11.29 -2.70
N GLY A 63 -8.66 10.66 -3.86
CA GLY A 63 -9.77 10.05 -4.58
C GLY A 63 -9.97 8.57 -4.26
N ASN A 64 -10.98 7.97 -4.90
CA ASN A 64 -11.29 6.56 -4.74
C ASN A 64 -10.18 5.72 -5.36
N PHE A 65 -9.83 4.63 -4.69
CA PHE A 65 -8.80 3.74 -5.17
C PHE A 65 -9.37 2.43 -5.68
N TYR A 66 -9.07 2.07 -6.92
CA TYR A 66 -9.53 0.85 -7.56
C TYR A 66 -8.36 -0.08 -7.83
N VAL A 67 -8.53 -1.36 -7.51
CA VAL A 67 -7.58 -2.41 -7.87
C VAL A 67 -8.29 -3.45 -8.71
N THR A 68 -7.78 -3.74 -9.90
CA THR A 68 -8.29 -4.84 -10.73
C THR A 68 -7.31 -6.00 -10.74
N VAL A 69 -7.79 -7.22 -10.50
CA VAL A 69 -7.03 -8.48 -10.56
C VAL A 69 -7.90 -9.51 -11.27
N ASP A 70 -7.34 -10.23 -12.25
CA ASP A 70 -8.06 -11.29 -12.99
C ASP A 70 -9.46 -10.85 -13.50
N ASN A 71 -9.55 -9.63 -14.05
CA ASN A 71 -10.78 -8.97 -14.52
C ASN A 71 -11.83 -8.62 -13.46
N VAL A 72 -11.54 -8.80 -12.17
CA VAL A 72 -12.39 -8.35 -11.06
C VAL A 72 -11.85 -7.04 -10.50
N THR A 73 -12.69 -6.01 -10.45
CA THR A 73 -12.34 -4.71 -9.86
C THR A 73 -12.86 -4.61 -8.44
N TYR A 74 -11.97 -4.24 -7.53
CA TYR A 74 -12.25 -3.95 -6.13
C TYR A 74 -12.20 -2.43 -5.94
N ASP A 75 -13.29 -1.84 -5.45
CA ASP A 75 -13.33 -0.45 -5.00
C ASP A 75 -12.87 -0.38 -3.54
N LEU A 76 -11.74 0.27 -3.31
CA LEU A 76 -11.14 0.41 -2.00
C LEU A 76 -11.60 1.69 -1.29
N ASP A 77 -12.41 2.52 -1.94
CA ASP A 77 -12.80 3.85 -1.48
C ASP A 77 -11.58 4.78 -1.28
N THR A 78 -11.79 5.92 -0.65
CA THR A 78 -10.75 6.81 -0.14
C THR A 78 -10.02 6.17 1.06
N PRO A 79 -8.73 6.50 1.28
CA PRO A 79 -8.00 5.96 2.43
C PRO A 79 -8.57 6.52 3.75
N TYR A 80 -8.83 5.64 4.73
CA TYR A 80 -9.29 6.07 6.06
C TYR A 80 -8.17 6.70 6.90
N ASP A 81 -6.92 6.35 6.59
CA ASP A 81 -5.73 6.92 7.20
C ASP A 81 -4.66 7.09 6.13
N SER A 82 -4.11 8.29 6.05
CA SER A 82 -3.02 8.61 5.17
C SER A 82 -2.05 9.58 5.83
N TYR A 83 -0.78 9.22 5.86
CA TYR A 83 0.24 10.02 6.53
C TYR A 83 1.62 9.81 5.90
N GLU A 84 2.42 10.86 5.95
CA GLU A 84 3.86 10.74 5.72
C GLU A 84 4.55 10.30 7.00
N ARG A 85 5.39 9.27 6.91
CA ARG A 85 6.25 8.90 8.04
C ARG A 85 7.44 9.86 8.07
N ILE A 86 7.39 10.79 9.02
CA ILE A 86 8.44 11.80 9.29
C ILE A 86 9.81 11.12 9.36
N GLY A 87 10.80 11.70 8.68
CA GLY A 87 12.18 11.20 8.62
C GLY A 87 12.41 10.04 7.65
N LYS A 88 11.36 9.42 7.10
CA LYS A 88 11.49 8.34 6.10
C LYS A 88 11.06 8.75 4.69
N ARG A 89 10.53 9.97 4.50
CA ARG A 89 10.04 10.46 3.19
C ARG A 89 9.13 9.43 2.53
N THR A 90 8.23 8.84 3.31
CA THR A 90 7.37 7.76 2.83
C THR A 90 5.92 8.08 3.10
N TYR A 91 5.12 8.12 2.03
CA TYR A 91 3.68 8.22 2.13
C TYR A 91 3.09 6.84 2.39
N ASN A 92 2.17 6.74 3.34
CA ASN A 92 1.38 5.56 3.62
C ASN A 92 -0.09 5.89 3.44
N ALA A 93 -0.83 5.01 2.78
CA ALA A 93 -2.28 5.05 2.68
C ALA A 93 -2.83 3.71 3.14
N ARG A 94 -3.88 3.75 3.95
CA ARG A 94 -4.55 2.58 4.52
C ARG A 94 -6.01 2.53 4.10
N TYR A 95 -6.45 1.35 3.69
CA TYR A 95 -7.81 1.09 3.20
C TYR A 95 -8.42 -0.10 3.95
N ASN A 96 -9.65 0.04 4.43
CA ASN A 96 -10.39 -0.98 5.20
C ASN A 96 -11.84 -1.20 4.68
N SER A 97 -12.17 -0.68 3.51
CA SER A 97 -13.47 -0.86 2.85
C SER A 97 -13.76 -2.34 2.55
N GLU A 98 -15.01 -2.64 2.20
CA GLU A 98 -15.42 -3.99 1.80
C GLU A 98 -14.60 -4.53 0.62
N GLY A 99 -14.28 -3.68 -0.36
CA GLY A 99 -13.42 -4.07 -1.48
C GLY A 99 -11.98 -4.36 -1.04
N ALA A 100 -11.44 -3.60 -0.08
CA ALA A 100 -10.12 -3.90 0.50
C ALA A 100 -10.12 -5.26 1.23
N LEU A 101 -11.18 -5.57 1.98
CA LEU A 101 -11.35 -6.87 2.65
C LEU A 101 -11.43 -8.02 1.65
N LYS A 102 -12.22 -7.87 0.57
CA LYS A 102 -12.29 -8.88 -0.51
C LYS A 102 -10.94 -9.05 -1.20
N LEU A 103 -10.26 -7.96 -1.55
CA LEU A 103 -8.92 -8.01 -2.14
C LEU A 103 -7.89 -8.67 -1.21
N SER A 104 -8.04 -8.53 0.11
CA SER A 104 -7.15 -9.18 1.10
C SER A 104 -7.09 -10.69 0.93
N THR A 105 -8.18 -11.31 0.49
CA THR A 105 -8.25 -12.76 0.23
C THR A 105 -7.32 -13.17 -0.90
N ILE A 106 -7.19 -12.33 -1.93
CA ILE A 106 -6.27 -12.53 -3.06
C ILE A 106 -4.83 -12.32 -2.60
N LEU A 107 -4.56 -11.27 -1.83
CA LEU A 107 -3.21 -10.97 -1.31
C LEU A 107 -2.67 -12.03 -0.36
N LYS A 108 -3.53 -12.82 0.27
CA LYS A 108 -3.16 -13.95 1.15
C LYS A 108 -2.83 -15.23 0.36
N GLN A 109 -3.14 -15.30 -0.92
CA GLN A 109 -2.78 -16.46 -1.75
C GLN A 109 -1.27 -16.49 -1.97
N THR A 110 -0.65 -17.63 -1.69
CA THR A 110 0.80 -17.84 -1.86
C THR A 110 1.10 -18.73 -3.07
N GLY A 111 2.31 -18.64 -3.60
CA GLY A 111 2.76 -19.49 -4.74
C GLY A 111 2.18 -19.11 -6.10
N GLN A 112 1.44 -17.99 -6.20
CA GLN A 112 0.85 -17.52 -7.44
C GLN A 112 1.41 -16.16 -7.85
N THR A 113 1.56 -15.94 -9.16
CA THR A 113 1.83 -14.62 -9.71
C THR A 113 0.51 -13.97 -10.11
N LYS A 114 0.21 -12.81 -9.52
CA LYS A 114 -1.00 -12.01 -9.84
C LYS A 114 -0.59 -10.68 -10.48
N ARG A 115 -1.43 -10.18 -11.39
CA ARG A 115 -1.28 -8.85 -11.99
C ARG A 115 -2.31 -7.91 -11.37
N PHE A 116 -1.81 -6.84 -10.75
CA PHE A 116 -2.64 -5.82 -10.11
C PHE A 116 -2.62 -4.55 -10.96
N TYR A 117 -3.80 -4.08 -11.34
CA TYR A 117 -3.97 -2.79 -12.00
C TYR A 117 -4.52 -1.80 -10.98
N CYS A 118 -3.63 -0.93 -10.49
CA CYS A 118 -3.94 0.08 -9.48
C CYS A 118 -4.33 1.39 -10.16
N ASN A 119 -5.49 1.94 -9.80
CA ASN A 119 -6.03 3.16 -10.38
C ASN A 119 -6.63 4.07 -9.30
N TRP A 120 -6.02 5.23 -9.09
CA TRP A 120 -6.57 6.30 -8.27
C TRP A 120 -7.39 7.24 -9.15
N ARG A 121 -8.65 7.49 -8.78
CA ARG A 121 -9.58 8.36 -9.52
C ARG A 121 -10.10 9.48 -8.64
#